data_AF-A0A9N9H7H6-F1
#
_entry.id   AF-A0A9N9H7H6-F1
#
_cell.length_a   1.000
_cell.length_b   1.000
_cell.length_c   1.000
_cell.angle_alpha   90.00
_cell.angle_beta   90.00
_cell.angle_gamma   90.00
#
_symmetry.space_group_name_H-M   'P 1'
#
loop_
_entity.id
_entity.type
_entity.pdbx_description
1 polymer ?
#
loop_
_entity_poly.entity_id
_entity_poly.type
_entity_poly.pdbx_seq_one_letter_code
_entity_poly.pdbx_strand_id
1 'polypeptide(L)' 'MTKEKAKYSKACLLCSRRHQKCDDQKPCNRCIKHNKTCTKVTKIVEVTFPPPTQPVSQNSNLETPLSPPSSAPLEPLF' A
#
# COMPACT_ATOMS: atom_id res chain seq x y z
N MET A 1 -36.50 12.90 22.50
CA MET A 1 -35.78 13.77 21.54
C MET A 1 -34.49 13.07 21.11
N THR A 2 -34.56 12.43 19.95
CA THR A 2 -33.55 11.59 19.30
C THR A 2 -32.34 12.44 18.94
N LYS A 3 -31.16 12.18 19.54
CA LYS A 3 -29.91 12.80 19.08
C LYS A 3 -29.41 12.04 17.86
N GLU A 4 -30.08 12.22 16.73
CA GLU A 4 -29.53 11.94 15.41
C GLU A 4 -28.23 12.74 15.32
N LYS A 5 -27.09 12.06 15.40
CA LYS A 5 -25.77 12.68 15.35
C LYS A 5 -25.56 13.13 13.91
N ALA A 6 -26.04 14.33 13.62
CA ALA A 6 -25.91 14.97 12.35
C ALA A 6 -24.46 14.89 11.87
N LYS A 7 -24.28 14.17 10.76
CA LYS A 7 -23.46 14.63 9.64
C LYS A 7 -22.09 15.14 10.07
N TYR A 8 -21.27 14.24 10.65
CA TYR A 8 -19.86 14.50 10.89
C TYR A 8 -19.26 15.09 9.60
N SER A 9 -18.83 16.34 9.72
CA SER A 9 -18.15 17.10 8.68
C SER A 9 -17.15 16.23 7.94
N LYS A 10 -16.96 16.48 6.65
CA LYS A 10 -16.06 15.77 5.71
C LYS A 10 -14.56 15.80 6.11
N ALA A 11 -14.26 16.05 7.38
CA ALA A 11 -12.95 16.05 7.96
C ALA A 11 -12.25 14.69 7.82
N CYS A 12 -10.97 14.75 7.45
CA CYS A 12 -10.11 13.57 7.43
C CYS A 12 -9.87 13.04 8.85
N LEU A 13 -9.45 11.78 8.96
CA LEU A 13 -9.10 11.11 10.21
C LEU A 13 -8.15 11.92 11.09
N LEU A 14 -7.18 12.61 10.48
CA LEU A 14 -6.18 13.38 11.20
C LEU A 14 -6.80 14.63 11.87
N CYS A 15 -7.61 15.37 11.12
CA CYS A 15 -8.30 16.55 11.63
C CYS A 15 -9.37 16.17 12.65
N SER A 16 -10.09 15.06 12.39
CA SER A 16 -11.08 14.50 13.31
C SER A 16 -10.44 14.08 14.64
N ARG A 17 -9.33 13.32 14.60
CA ARG A 17 -8.59 12.89 15.80
C ARG A 17 -8.06 14.07 16.62
N ARG A 18 -7.68 15.17 15.96
CA ARG A 18 -7.19 16.38 16.62
C ARG A 18 -8.29 17.35 17.03
N HIS A 19 -9.56 17.04 16.74
CA HIS A 19 -10.71 17.94 16.91
C HIS A 19 -10.49 19.33 16.26
N GLN A 20 -9.85 19.33 15.09
CA GLN A 20 -9.54 20.55 14.34
C GLN A 20 -10.44 20.66 13.11
N LYS A 21 -10.69 21.90 12.68
CA LYS A 21 -11.40 22.16 11.42
C LYS A 21 -10.58 21.63 10.23
N CYS A 22 -11.24 20.89 9.35
CA CYS A 22 -10.62 20.36 8.13
C CYS A 22 -10.96 21.27 6.94
N ASP A 23 -10.02 21.42 6.02
CA ASP A 23 -10.16 22.23 4.80
C ASP A 23 -10.95 21.55 3.68
N ASP A 24 -11.40 20.31 3.89
CA ASP A 24 -12.14 19.45 2.95
C ASP A 24 -11.51 19.23 1.54
N GLN A 25 -10.38 19.87 1.24
CA GLN A 25 -9.52 19.62 0.09
C GLN A 25 -8.76 18.29 0.26
N LYS A 26 -8.50 17.57 -0.85
CA LYS A 26 -7.73 16.32 -0.81
C LYS A 26 -6.45 16.44 -1.65
N PRO A 27 -5.25 16.34 -1.03
CA PRO A 27 -4.97 16.25 0.40
C PRO A 27 -5.26 17.56 1.16
N CYS A 28 -5.63 17.46 2.44
CA CYS A 28 -5.94 18.64 3.25
C CYS A 28 -4.68 19.48 3.52
N ASN A 29 -4.75 20.82 3.56
CA ASN A 29 -3.55 21.68 3.76
C ASN A 29 -2.74 21.29 5.01
N ARG A 30 -3.43 20.90 6.09
CA ARG A 30 -2.81 20.43 7.33
C ARG A 30 -2.09 19.08 7.17
N CYS A 31 -2.64 18.20 6.33
CA CYS A 31 -2.07 16.92 5.97
C CYS A 31 -0.81 17.11 5.11
N ILE A 32 -0.84 18.07 4.18
CA ILE A 32 0.31 18.48 3.36
C ILE A 32 1.42 19.04 4.25
N LYS A 33 1.12 20.02 5.12
CA LYS A 33 2.10 20.64 6.03
C LYS A 33 2.79 19.62 6.94
N HIS A 34 2.07 18.60 7.38
CA HIS A 34 2.62 17.55 8.23
C HIS A 34 3.15 16.34 7.46
N ASN A 35 3.04 16.31 6.13
CA ASN A 35 3.35 15.17 5.28
C ASN A 35 2.72 13.87 5.80
N LYS A 36 1.43 13.93 6.19
CA LYS A 36 0.67 12.79 6.72
C LYS A 36 -0.43 12.36 5.76
N THR A 37 -0.74 11.06 5.78
CA THR A 37 -1.80 10.47 4.95
C THR A 37 -3.17 11.05 5.27
N CYS A 38 -3.80 11.68 4.26
CA CYS A 38 -5.13 12.28 4.37
C CYS A 38 -6.23 11.26 4.03
N THR A 39 -6.67 10.49 5.01
CA THR A 39 -7.75 9.49 4.85
C THR A 39 -9.07 10.04 5.37
N LYS A 40 -10.12 10.04 4.54
CA LYS A 40 -11.50 10.31 4.95
C LYS A 40 -12.21 8.97 5.11
N VAL A 41 -12.84 8.70 6.26
CA VAL A 41 -13.64 7.48 6.44
C VAL A 41 -14.98 7.72 5.77
N THR A 42 -15.06 7.44 4.48
CA THR A 42 -16.34 7.05 3.91
C THR A 42 -16.65 5.68 4.49
N LYS A 43 -17.75 5.56 5.26
CA LYS A 43 -18.32 4.26 5.60
C LYS A 43 -18.72 3.57 4.29
N ILE A 44 -17.77 2.91 3.65
CA ILE A 44 -18.03 1.84 2.71
C ILE A 44 -18.10 0.60 3.58
N VAL A 45 -19.34 0.22 3.92
CA VAL A 45 -19.64 -1.14 4.35
C VAL A 45 -19.58 -1.98 3.08
N GLU A 46 -18.39 -2.17 2.52
CA GLU A 46 -18.18 -3.19 1.50
C GLU A 46 -17.92 -4.50 2.24
N VAL A 47 -19.00 -5.05 2.78
CA VAL A 47 -19.03 -6.45 3.22
C VAL A 47 -19.06 -7.27 1.94
N THR A 48 -17.91 -7.65 1.42
CA THR A 48 -17.77 -8.87 0.63
C THR A 48 -16.42 -9.49 0.96
N PHE A 49 -16.51 -10.57 1.72
CA PHE A 49 -15.48 -11.48 2.23
C PHE A 49 -14.42 -11.89 1.18
N PRO A 50 -13.12 -12.00 1.52
CA PRO A 50 -12.20 -12.95 0.86
C PRO A 50 -11.97 -14.19 1.77
N PRO A 51 -11.31 -15.33 1.37
CA PRO A 51 -10.71 -15.81 0.08
C PRO A 51 -11.02 -17.34 -0.15
N PRO A 52 -10.25 -18.26 -0.82
CA PRO A 52 -9.10 -18.18 -1.75
C PRO A 52 -9.24 -19.08 -3.03
N THR A 53 -8.69 -18.68 -4.18
CA THR A 53 -8.00 -19.60 -5.11
C THR A 53 -7.33 -18.80 -6.22
N GLN A 54 -6.05 -18.52 -6.06
CA GLN A 54 -5.18 -18.33 -7.22
C GLN A 54 -4.52 -19.68 -7.47
N PRO A 55 -4.69 -20.34 -8.63
CA PRO A 55 -3.73 -21.35 -9.03
C PRO A 55 -2.41 -20.61 -9.28
N VAL A 56 -1.40 -20.94 -8.47
CA VAL A 56 -0.03 -20.54 -8.72
C VAL A 56 0.41 -21.12 -10.06
N SER A 57 0.39 -20.31 -11.13
CA SER A 57 1.01 -20.65 -12.40
C SER A 57 2.51 -20.40 -12.30
N GLN A 58 3.25 -21.37 -11.76
CA GLN A 58 4.68 -21.47 -11.96
C GLN A 58 4.94 -22.28 -13.23
N ASN A 59 4.87 -21.63 -14.40
CA ASN A 59 5.47 -22.20 -15.59
C ASN A 59 6.90 -21.67 -15.70
N SER A 60 7.80 -22.25 -14.89
CA SER A 60 9.24 -22.08 -15.08
C SER A 60 9.68 -23.01 -16.19
N ASN A 61 9.41 -22.60 -17.44
CA ASN A 61 10.12 -23.10 -18.59
C ASN A 61 11.11 -22.03 -19.01
N LEU A 62 12.34 -22.14 -18.52
CA LEU A 62 13.48 -21.63 -19.25
C LEU A 62 14.60 -22.66 -19.13
N GLU A 63 14.75 -23.38 -20.23
CA GLU A 63 15.92 -24.13 -20.67
C GLU A 63 17.20 -23.48 -20.13
N THR A 64 18.21 -24.22 -19.69
CA THR A 64 19.20 -24.78 -20.63
C THR A 64 20.15 -25.69 -19.85
N PRO A 65 20.30 -26.98 -20.22
CA PRO A 65 21.50 -27.75 -19.89
C PRO A 65 22.64 -27.31 -20.81
N LEU A 66 23.87 -27.09 -20.32
CA LEU A 66 25.14 -27.42 -21.01
C LEU A 66 26.36 -26.83 -20.26
N SER A 67 26.98 -27.70 -19.47
CA SER A 67 28.43 -27.94 -19.30
C SER A 67 29.38 -26.85 -18.74
N PRO A 68 30.34 -27.26 -17.87
CA PRO A 68 31.46 -26.42 -17.45
C PRO A 68 32.62 -26.47 -18.47
N PRO A 69 33.32 -25.35 -18.73
CA PRO A 69 34.75 -25.36 -19.09
C PRO A 69 35.55 -25.24 -17.77
N SER A 70 36.16 -26.29 -17.25
CA SER A 70 37.47 -26.86 -17.62
C SER A 70 38.61 -25.82 -17.75
N SER A 71 39.53 -25.85 -16.78
CA SER A 71 40.98 -25.53 -16.87
C SER A 71 41.37 -24.05 -17.05
N ALA A 72 42.33 -23.42 -16.37
CA ALA A 72 43.37 -23.80 -15.41
C ALA A 72 43.92 -22.50 -14.73
N PRO A 73 44.58 -22.56 -13.57
CA PRO A 73 45.30 -21.41 -13.00
C PRO A 73 46.59 -21.10 -13.79
N LEU A 74 46.81 -19.83 -14.10
CA LEU A 74 48.04 -19.29 -14.68
C LEU A 74 49.19 -19.36 -13.65
N GLU A 75 50.24 -20.08 -14.00
CA GLU A 75 51.53 -20.17 -13.29
C GLU A 75 52.40 -18.89 -13.50
N PRO A 76 53.51 -18.72 -12.75
CA PRO A 76 53.79 -17.49 -11.99
C PRO A 76 54.69 -16.42 -12.63
N LEU A 77 54.65 -15.28 -11.92
CA LEU A 77 55.53 -14.10 -11.87
C LEU A 77 56.99 -14.33 -12.31
N PHE A 78 57.41 -13.52 -13.30
CA PHE A 78 58.80 -13.08 -13.45
C PHE A 78 59.09 -11.90 -12.52
#